data_AF-A0A170SJA6-F1
#
_entry.id   AF-A0A170SJA6-F1
#
_cell.length_a   1.000
_cell.length_b   1.000
_cell.length_c   1.000
_cell.angle_alpha   90.00
_cell.angle_beta   90.00
_cell.angle_gamma   90.00
#
_symmetry.space_group_name_H-M   'P 1'
#
loop_
_entity.id
_entity.type
_entity.pdbx_description
1 polymer ?
#
loop_
_entity_poly.entity_id
_entity_poly.type
_entity_poly.pdbx_seq_one_letter_code
_entity_poly.pdbx_strand_id
1 'polypeptide(L)'
;MQVYTIIATWFGCGNISKAPGTVASLATILLAPAIVFNNLIGMLLLTLVLIIGLLATSRYLLDYPDVIDPQEVVIDEVIGQLIAFTIPIIFFRYYNYIPA
;
A
#
# COMPACT_ATOMS: atom_id res chain seq x y z
N MET A 1 -17.20 10.86 -5.71
CA MET A 1 -15.95 10.09 -5.91
C MET A 1 -16.28 8.62 -5.75
N GLN A 2 -15.90 7.76 -6.71
CA GLN A 2 -16.18 6.33 -6.61
C GLN A 2 -15.28 5.69 -5.56
N VAL A 3 -15.74 4.61 -4.91
CA VAL A 3 -14.99 3.96 -3.82
C VAL A 3 -13.62 3.46 -4.30
N TYR A 4 -13.56 2.88 -5.50
CA TYR A 4 -12.29 2.42 -6.07
C TYR A 4 -11.31 3.57 -6.32
N THR A 5 -11.79 4.78 -6.65
CA THR A 5 -10.93 5.96 -6.83
C THR A 5 -10.29 6.38 -5.51
N ILE A 6 -11.06 6.35 -4.41
CA ILE A 6 -10.53 6.67 -3.08
C ILE A 6 -9.42 5.70 -2.71
N ILE A 7 -9.60 4.41 -3.00
CA ILE A 7 -8.61 3.37 -2.72
C ILE A 7 -7.38 3.55 -3.62
N ALA A 8 -7.57 3.61 -4.93
CA ALA A 8 -6.49 3.69 -5.92
C ALA A 8 -5.61 4.92 -5.73
N THR A 9 -6.21 6.06 -5.32
CA THR A 9 -5.51 7.32 -5.03
C THR A 9 -4.99 7.42 -3.60
N TRP A 10 -5.08 6.35 -2.80
CA TRP A 10 -4.71 6.33 -1.39
C TRP A 10 -5.33 7.48 -0.57
N PHE A 11 -6.65 7.47 -0.50
CA PHE A 11 -7.48 8.48 0.18
C PHE A 11 -7.21 9.91 -0.29
N GLY A 12 -6.88 10.07 -1.59
CA GLY A 12 -6.62 11.36 -2.21
C GLY A 12 -5.18 11.85 -2.14
N CYS A 13 -4.23 11.07 -1.59
CA CYS A 13 -2.80 11.39 -1.66
C CYS A 13 -2.32 11.49 -3.12
N GLY A 14 -2.85 10.61 -3.98
CA GLY A 14 -2.56 10.59 -5.41
C GLY A 14 -2.99 11.85 -6.17
N ASN A 15 -3.93 12.64 -5.62
CA ASN A 15 -4.42 13.86 -6.27
C ASN A 15 -3.48 15.06 -6.07
N ILE A 16 -2.36 14.88 -5.36
CA ILE A 16 -1.40 15.95 -5.13
C ILE A 16 -0.54 16.16 -6.37
N SER A 17 -0.51 17.40 -6.86
CA SER A 17 0.17 17.79 -8.11
C SER A 17 1.67 17.48 -8.18
N LYS A 18 2.37 17.36 -7.05
CA LYS A 18 3.82 17.13 -7.01
C LYS A 18 4.13 15.87 -6.22
N ALA A 19 4.81 14.93 -6.88
CA ALA A 19 5.29 13.68 -6.30
C ALA A 19 4.18 12.93 -5.52
N PRO A 20 3.04 12.60 -6.16
CA PRO A 20 1.90 11.95 -5.51
C PRO A 20 2.30 10.65 -4.79
N GLY A 21 3.13 9.83 -5.42
CA GLY A 21 3.69 8.61 -4.80
C GLY A 21 4.50 8.89 -3.53
N THR A 22 5.28 9.97 -3.48
CA THR A 22 6.01 10.37 -2.25
C THR A 22 5.05 10.71 -1.12
N VAL A 23 3.96 11.41 -1.41
CA VAL A 23 2.98 11.73 -0.37
C VAL A 23 2.22 10.48 0.07
N ALA A 24 1.90 9.58 -0.86
CA ALA A 24 1.30 8.29 -0.53
C ALA A 24 2.22 7.45 0.37
N SER A 25 3.51 7.41 0.07
CA SER A 25 4.52 6.75 0.90
C SER A 25 4.62 7.36 2.30
N LEU A 26 4.63 8.69 2.40
CA LEU A 26 4.61 9.39 3.69
C LEU A 26 3.36 9.05 4.51
N ALA A 27 2.18 9.03 3.89
CA ALA A 27 0.95 8.63 4.54
C ALA A 27 0.98 7.14 4.97
N THR A 28 1.62 6.27 4.18
CA THR A 28 1.77 4.84 4.48
C THR A 28 2.60 4.58 5.75
N ILE A 29 3.52 5.49 6.11
CA ILE A 29 4.30 5.38 7.36
C ILE A 29 3.38 5.32 8.59
N LEU A 30 2.20 5.93 8.55
CA LEU A 30 1.23 5.90 9.66
C LEU A 30 0.75 4.47 9.98
N LEU A 31 0.89 3.53 9.04
CA LEU A 31 0.55 2.12 9.22
C LEU A 31 1.69 1.29 9.81
N ALA A 32 2.92 1.83 9.84
CA ALA A 32 4.10 1.11 10.34
C ALA A 32 3.94 0.57 11.78
N PRO A 33 3.33 1.29 12.76
CA PRO A 33 3.09 0.74 14.09
C PRO A 33 2.32 -0.57 14.10
N ALA A 34 1.32 -0.73 13.22
CA ALA A 34 0.53 -1.96 13.14
C ALA A 34 1.38 -3.17 12.74
N ILE A 35 2.35 -2.95 11.85
CA ILE A 35 3.31 -3.96 11.37
C ILE A 35 4.36 -4.24 12.44
N VAL A 36 4.91 -3.18 13.03
CA VAL A 36 5.97 -3.28 14.04
C VAL A 36 5.44 -3.96 15.30
N PHE A 37 4.24 -3.66 15.80
CA PHE A 37 3.81 -4.24 17.07
C PHE A 37 3.23 -5.65 16.96
N ASN A 38 2.74 -6.07 15.79
CA ASN A 38 2.12 -7.38 15.63
C ASN A 38 2.27 -7.93 14.21
N ASN A 39 3.01 -9.04 14.07
CA ASN A 39 3.26 -9.69 12.79
C ASN A 39 1.97 -10.09 12.06
N LEU A 40 0.99 -10.63 12.79
CA LEU A 40 -0.27 -11.10 12.19
C LEU A 40 -1.08 -9.92 11.64
N ILE A 41 -1.15 -8.82 12.39
CA ILE A 41 -1.82 -7.59 11.94
C ILE A 41 -1.12 -7.01 10.72
N GLY A 42 0.22 -6.97 10.72
CA GLY A 42 1.01 -6.51 9.57
C GLY A 42 0.74 -7.32 8.30
N MET A 43 0.75 -8.66 8.39
CA MET A 43 0.44 -9.53 7.25
C MET A 43 -1.00 -9.37 6.76
N LEU A 44 -1.96 -9.27 7.68
CA LEU A 44 -3.37 -9.08 7.34
C LEU A 44 -3.56 -7.74 6.62
N LEU A 45 -2.97 -6.66 7.14
CA LEU A 45 -3.01 -5.34 6.52
C LEU A 45 -2.42 -5.36 5.11
N LEU A 46 -1.21 -5.91 4.93
CA LEU A 46 -0.58 -6.05 3.62
C LEU A 46 -1.48 -6.81 2.65
N THR A 47 -2.00 -7.97 3.07
CA THR A 47 -2.86 -8.81 2.23
C THR A 47 -4.14 -8.09 1.81
N LEU A 48 -4.80 -7.41 2.75
CA LEU A 48 -6.03 -6.68 2.47
C LEU A 48 -5.78 -5.50 1.52
N VAL A 49 -4.74 -4.70 1.77
CA VAL A 49 -4.39 -3.56 0.92
C VAL A 49 -4.00 -4.02 -0.49
N LEU A 50 -3.25 -5.13 -0.60
CA LEU A 50 -2.91 -5.75 -1.89
C LEU A 50 -4.17 -6.14 -2.67
N ILE A 51 -5.07 -6.93 -2.07
CA ILE A 51 -6.27 -7.44 -2.75
C ILE A 51 -7.19 -6.28 -3.14
N ILE A 52 -7.48 -5.39 -2.19
CA ILE A 52 -8.38 -4.27 -2.40
C ILE A 52 -7.79 -3.28 -3.41
N GLY A 53 -6.47 -3.05 -3.35
CA GLY A 53 -5.73 -2.21 -4.28
C GLY A 53 -5.77 -2.75 -5.71
N LEU A 54 -5.48 -4.04 -5.92
CA LEU A 54 -5.57 -4.67 -7.24
C LEU A 54 -6.97 -4.57 -7.85
N LEU A 55 -8.00 -4.84 -7.04
CA LEU A 55 -9.40 -4.72 -7.47
C LEU A 55 -9.76 -3.26 -7.82
N ALA A 56 -9.30 -2.31 -7.00
CA ALA A 56 -9.57 -0.89 -7.21
C ALA A 56 -8.86 -0.34 -8.46
N THR A 57 -7.58 -0.69 -8.66
CA THR A 57 -6.82 -0.30 -9.85
C THR A 57 -7.43 -0.91 -11.11
N SER A 58 -7.82 -2.19 -11.08
CA SER A 58 -8.50 -2.82 -12.22
C SER A 58 -9.80 -2.09 -12.59
N ARG A 59 -10.61 -1.70 -11.60
CA ARG A 59 -11.83 -0.91 -11.85
C ARG A 59 -11.52 0.50 -12.33
N TYR A 60 -10.48 1.14 -11.78
CA TYR A 60 -10.05 2.47 -12.20
C TYR A 60 -9.67 2.48 -13.69
N LEU A 61 -8.81 1.54 -14.11
CA LEU A 61 -8.34 1.48 -15.49
C LEU A 61 -9.47 1.16 -16.50
N LEU A 62 -10.54 0.48 -16.08
CA LEU A 62 -11.72 0.26 -16.92
C LEU A 62 -12.54 1.53 -17.15
N ASP A 63 -12.59 2.43 -16.16
CA ASP A 63 -13.31 3.71 -16.26
C ASP A 63 -12.47 4.80 -16.96
N TYR A 64 -11.15 4.62 -17.05
CA TYR A 64 -10.20 5.52 -17.71
C TYR A 64 -9.31 4.79 -18.75
N PRO A 65 -9.89 4.16 -19.78
CA PRO A 65 -9.17 3.27 -20.70
C PRO A 65 -8.10 3.96 -21.56
N ASP A 66 -8.23 5.27 -21.78
CA ASP A 66 -7.31 6.06 -22.61
C ASP A 66 -6.10 6.60 -21.82
N VAL A 67 -6.10 6.44 -20.49
CA VAL A 67 -5.03 6.93 -19.62
C VAL A 67 -4.05 5.80 -19.34
N ILE A 68 -2.87 5.89 -19.94
CA ILE A 68 -1.77 4.96 -19.70
C ILE A 68 -1.04 5.43 -18.43
N ASP A 69 -1.01 4.57 -17.42
CA ASP A 69 -0.25 4.77 -16.17
C ASP A 69 -0.60 6.09 -15.42
N PRO A 70 -1.85 6.21 -14.92
CA PRO A 70 -2.30 7.39 -14.19
C PRO A 70 -1.46 7.65 -12.93
N GLN A 71 -0.79 8.81 -12.87
CA GLN A 71 0.10 9.18 -11.77
C GLN A 71 -0.62 9.31 -10.41
N GLU A 72 -1.94 9.51 -10.43
CA GLU A 72 -2.76 9.56 -9.23
C GLU A 72 -3.05 8.18 -8.64
N VAL A 73 -2.85 7.09 -9.38
CA VAL A 73 -2.99 5.73 -8.86
C VAL A 73 -1.70 5.34 -8.16
N VAL A 74 -1.67 5.56 -6.85
CA VAL A 74 -0.48 5.45 -6.00
C VAL A 74 -0.53 4.26 -5.03
N ILE A 75 -1.45 3.33 -5.28
CA ILE A 75 -1.66 2.18 -4.41
C ILE A 75 -0.50 1.17 -4.51
N ASP A 76 0.24 1.19 -5.61
CA ASP A 76 1.45 0.40 -5.81
C ASP A 76 2.61 0.88 -4.93
N GLU A 77 2.81 2.19 -4.72
CA GLU A 77 3.81 2.66 -3.74
C GLU A 77 3.44 2.27 -2.31
N VAL A 78 2.15 2.33 -1.97
CA VAL A 78 1.64 1.90 -0.66
C VAL A 78 1.92 0.42 -0.45
N ILE A 79 1.55 -0.44 -1.42
CA ILE A 79 1.77 -1.88 -1.35
C ILE A 79 3.27 -2.19 -1.27
N GLY A 80 4.09 -1.58 -2.12
CA GLY A 80 5.53 -1.78 -2.14
C GLY A 80 6.18 -1.43 -0.80
N GLN A 81 5.77 -0.32 -0.19
CA GLN A 81 6.26 0.06 1.13
C GLN A 81 5.77 -0.85 2.26
N LEU A 82 4.51 -1.31 2.21
CA LEU A 82 4.02 -2.30 3.17
C LEU A 82 4.79 -3.62 3.07
N ILE A 83 5.17 -4.07 1.87
CA ILE A 83 6.05 -5.23 1.67
C ILE A 83 7.43 -4.97 2.30
N ALA A 84 8.02 -3.80 2.01
CA ALA A 84 9.33 -3.40 2.52
C ALA A 84 9.39 -3.32 4.05
N PHE A 85 8.28 -3.02 4.72
CA PHE A 85 8.19 -3.07 6.17
C PHE A 85 7.91 -4.49 6.69
N THR A 86 6.91 -5.16 6.12
CA THR A 86 6.36 -6.40 6.70
C THR A 86 7.32 -7.58 6.57
N ILE A 87 7.88 -7.81 5.37
CA ILE A 87 8.68 -9.01 5.11
C ILE A 87 9.98 -9.01 5.92
N PRO A 88 10.81 -7.93 5.91
CA PRO A 88 12.03 -7.91 6.70
C PRO A 88 11.77 -8.01 8.21
N ILE A 89 10.78 -7.29 8.74
CA ILE A 89 10.47 -7.33 10.19
C ILE A 89 10.11 -8.75 10.64
N ILE A 90 9.27 -9.46 9.87
CA ILE A 90 8.89 -10.83 10.21
C ILE A 90 10.08 -11.77 10.10
N PHE A 91 10.88 -11.64 9.03
CA PHE A 91 12.08 -12.46 8.84
C PHE A 91 13.07 -12.28 9.99
N PHE A 92 13.41 -11.04 10.36
CA PHE A 92 14.32 -10.75 11.47
C PHE A 92 13.76 -11.26 12.81
N ARG A 93 12.46 -11.10 13.07
CA ARG A 93 11.85 -11.67 14.27
C ARG A 93 11.99 -13.17 14.32
N TYR A 94 11.64 -13.86 13.24
CA TYR A 94 11.75 -15.31 13.15
C TYR A 94 13.19 -15.78 13.38
N TYR A 95 14.17 -15.12 12.76
CA TYR A 95 15.60 -15.43 12.94
C TYR A 95 16.05 -15.33 14.42
N ASN A 96 15.60 -14.30 15.14
CA ASN A 96 15.93 -14.12 16.56
C ASN A 96 15.23 -15.13 17.50
N TYR A 97 14.20 -15.85 17.05
CA TYR A 97 13.53 -16.89 17.84
C TYR A 97 14.20 -18.26 17.72
N ILE A 98 15.10 -18.48 16.76
CA ILE A 98 15.82 -19.74 16.61
C ILE A 98 16.99 -19.75 17.60
N PRO A 99 17.00 -20.61 18.64
CA PRO A 99 18.16 -20.75 19.50
C PRO A 99 19.35 -21.29 18.70
N ALA A 100 20.52 -20.69 18.91
CA ALA A 100 21.79 -21.11 18.31
C ALA A 100 22.24 -22.48 18.80
#